data_AF-N9LMG0-F1
#
_entry.id   AF-N9LMG0-F1
#
_cell.length_a   1.000
_cell.length_b   1.000
_cell.length_c   1.000
_cell.angle_alpha   90.00
_cell.angle_beta   90.00
_cell.angle_gamma   90.00
#
_symmetry.space_group_name_H-M   'P 1'
#
loop_
_entity.id
_entity.type
_entity.pdbx_description
1 polymer ?
#
loop_
_entity_poly.entity_id
_entity_poly.type
_entity_poly.pdbx_seq_one_letter_code
_entity_poly.pdbx_strand_id
1 'polypeptide(L)'
;MKKIIAIFIMMAISIPSFAQPASKESVKELLKITKSEQFLGQMSQQINTMMHSSIEKITQGRKLTTKQELAVVNYTQELGKIMQEELTWAKLEPEMIKIYAEEFSQEEIDGMIKFYKTPVGQSTIDKMPIVMQKSMQVGYKQMDAITPKIMQAADKLAKDMQAE
;
A
#
# COMPACT_ATOMS: atom_id res chain seq x y z
N MET A 1 -30.81 -21.84 -68.78
CA MET A 1 -29.50 -22.36 -68.32
C MET A 1 -28.71 -21.22 -67.69
N LYS A 2 -28.08 -21.47 -66.53
CA LYS A 2 -26.93 -20.75 -65.91
C LYS A 2 -27.22 -19.33 -65.38
N LYS A 3 -27.51 -19.15 -64.08
CA LYS A 3 -26.60 -19.05 -62.91
C LYS A 3 -25.62 -17.88 -62.98
N ILE A 4 -25.91 -16.79 -62.25
CA ILE A 4 -24.90 -15.91 -61.64
C ILE A 4 -25.40 -15.57 -60.22
N ILE A 5 -24.79 -16.18 -59.21
CA ILE A 5 -24.99 -15.88 -57.79
C ILE A 5 -23.83 -14.97 -57.40
N ALA A 6 -24.12 -13.71 -57.09
CA ALA A 6 -23.16 -12.76 -56.54
C ALA A 6 -23.05 -12.99 -55.03
N ILE A 7 -21.88 -13.47 -54.58
CA ILE A 7 -21.54 -13.63 -53.18
C ILE A 7 -20.97 -12.29 -52.68
N PHE A 8 -21.70 -11.63 -51.78
CA PHE A 8 -21.25 -10.43 -51.08
C PHE A 8 -20.39 -10.87 -49.89
N ILE A 9 -19.07 -10.66 -49.99
CA ILE A 9 -18.12 -10.88 -48.89
C ILE A 9 -18.22 -9.70 -47.94
N MET A 10 -18.84 -9.93 -46.78
CA MET A 10 -18.89 -8.97 -45.67
C MET A 10 -17.59 -9.14 -44.85
N MET A 11 -16.56 -8.34 -45.15
CA MET A 11 -15.35 -8.26 -44.31
C MET A 11 -15.70 -7.54 -43.01
N ALA A 12 -15.62 -8.27 -41.89
CA ALA A 12 -15.68 -7.71 -40.56
C ALA A 12 -14.43 -6.85 -40.30
N ILE A 13 -14.60 -5.53 -40.32
CA ILE A 13 -13.57 -4.58 -39.87
C ILE A 13 -13.51 -4.70 -38.35
N SER A 14 -12.53 -5.46 -37.85
CA SER A 14 -12.20 -5.48 -36.42
C SER A 14 -11.37 -4.24 -36.11
N ILE A 15 -12.02 -3.15 -35.72
CA ILE A 15 -11.32 -1.96 -35.21
C ILE A 15 -10.67 -2.37 -33.87
N PRO A 16 -9.37 -2.14 -33.66
CA PRO A 16 -8.78 -2.34 -32.34
C PRO A 16 -9.48 -1.37 -31.37
N SER A 17 -10.27 -1.92 -30.46
CA SER A 17 -10.80 -1.19 -29.33
C SER A 17 -9.62 -0.89 -28.41
N PHE A 18 -9.00 0.27 -28.59
CA PHE A 18 -8.11 0.80 -27.57
C PHE A 18 -8.97 1.04 -26.33
N ALA A 19 -8.64 0.36 -25.24
CA ALA A 19 -9.34 0.52 -23.99
C ALA A 19 -9.27 2.00 -23.59
N GLN A 20 -10.43 2.65 -23.46
CA GLN A 20 -10.50 4.06 -23.11
C GLN A 20 -9.79 4.27 -21.76
N PRO A 21 -8.87 5.25 -21.63
CA PRO A 21 -8.24 5.56 -20.35
C PRO A 21 -9.30 5.86 -19.28
N ALA A 22 -9.04 5.49 -18.03
CA ALA A 22 -9.98 5.78 -16.97
C ALA A 22 -10.17 7.28 -16.75
N SER A 23 -11.42 7.69 -16.56
CA SER A 23 -11.78 9.07 -16.24
C SER A 23 -11.40 9.43 -14.81
N LYS A 24 -11.09 10.71 -14.61
CA LYS A 24 -10.80 11.28 -13.29
C LYS A 24 -11.94 11.02 -12.31
N GLU A 25 -13.17 11.12 -12.77
CA GLU A 25 -14.39 10.97 -11.98
C GLU A 25 -14.55 9.54 -11.46
N SER A 26 -14.38 8.53 -12.33
CA SER A 26 -14.45 7.13 -11.93
C SER A 26 -13.31 6.77 -10.97
N VAL A 27 -12.09 7.26 -11.20
CA VAL A 27 -10.98 7.00 -10.28
C VAL A 27 -11.21 7.67 -8.92
N LYS A 28 -11.73 8.90 -8.87
CA LYS A 28 -12.14 9.56 -7.62
C LYS A 28 -13.18 8.74 -6.86
N GLU A 29 -14.17 8.20 -7.58
CA GLU A 29 -15.18 7.32 -6.97
C GLU A 29 -14.54 6.05 -6.41
N LEU A 30 -13.64 5.40 -7.17
CA LEU A 30 -12.92 4.22 -6.71
C LEU A 30 -12.15 4.52 -5.41
N LEU A 31 -11.32 5.58 -5.41
CA LEU A 31 -10.51 6.00 -4.25
C LEU A 31 -11.38 6.29 -3.01
N LYS A 32 -12.56 6.88 -3.21
CA LYS A 32 -13.54 7.12 -2.15
C LYS A 32 -14.11 5.81 -1.59
N ILE A 33 -14.55 4.90 -2.47
CA ILE A 33 -15.15 3.63 -2.06
C ILE A 33 -14.12 2.73 -1.37
N THR A 34 -12.86 2.77 -1.78
CA THR A 34 -11.75 2.05 -1.14
C THR A 34 -11.22 2.75 0.11
N LYS A 35 -11.82 3.89 0.52
CA LYS A 35 -11.48 4.63 1.74
C LYS A 35 -10.01 5.08 1.77
N SER A 36 -9.45 5.46 0.62
CA SER A 36 -8.02 5.80 0.48
C SER A 36 -7.59 6.97 1.36
N GLU A 37 -8.43 8.00 1.53
CA GLU A 37 -8.18 9.11 2.46
C GLU A 37 -8.14 8.65 3.93
N GLN A 38 -9.05 7.76 4.33
CA GLN A 38 -9.05 7.20 5.68
C GLN A 38 -7.79 6.36 5.91
N PHE A 39 -7.37 5.58 4.91
CA PHE A 39 -6.14 4.80 4.96
C PHE A 39 -4.91 5.69 5.15
N LEU A 40 -4.85 6.85 4.46
CA LEU A 40 -3.81 7.85 4.67
C LEU A 40 -3.78 8.32 6.14
N GLY A 41 -4.93 8.63 6.72
CA GLY A 41 -5.03 9.02 8.13
C GLY A 41 -4.54 7.92 9.09
N GLN A 42 -4.87 6.66 8.82
CA GLN A 42 -4.37 5.51 9.59
C GLN A 42 -2.85 5.35 9.47
N MET A 43 -2.29 5.57 8.28
CA MET A 43 -0.84 5.53 8.06
C MET A 43 -0.12 6.62 8.87
N SER A 44 -0.65 7.85 8.89
CA SER A 44 -0.12 8.94 9.72
C SER A 44 -0.12 8.58 11.21
N GLN A 45 -1.19 7.95 11.70
CA GLN A 45 -1.24 7.47 13.09
C GLN A 45 -0.19 6.39 13.36
N GLN A 46 0.00 5.45 12.43
CA GLN A 46 1.02 4.40 12.58
C GLN A 46 2.45 4.98 12.63
N ILE A 47 2.74 6.00 11.82
CA ILE A 47 4.04 6.68 11.86
C ILE A 47 4.25 7.38 13.21
N ASN A 48 3.22 8.05 13.73
CA ASN A 48 3.28 8.65 15.06
C ASN A 48 3.58 7.59 16.14
N THR A 49 2.91 6.44 16.11
CA THR A 49 3.20 5.34 17.04
C THR A 49 4.63 4.81 16.90
N MET A 50 5.13 4.65 15.66
CA MET A 50 6.50 4.22 15.41
C MET A 50 7.54 5.21 15.95
N MET A 51 7.28 6.51 15.81
CA MET A 51 8.12 7.56 16.38
C MET A 51 8.17 7.47 17.91
N HIS A 52 7.01 7.36 18.57
CA HIS A 52 6.96 7.21 20.03
C HIS A 52 7.76 5.99 20.51
N SER A 53 7.56 4.84 19.85
CA SER A 53 8.34 3.63 20.15
C SER A 53 9.85 3.82 19.92
N SER A 54 10.24 4.61 18.92
CA SER A 54 11.65 4.92 18.65
C SER A 54 12.25 5.80 19.74
N ILE A 55 11.51 6.80 20.22
CA ILE A 55 11.93 7.64 21.36
C ILE A 55 12.08 6.77 22.63
N GLU A 56 11.12 5.89 22.92
CA GLU A 56 11.23 4.96 24.05
C GLU A 56 12.49 4.09 23.96
N LYS A 57 12.82 3.58 22.77
CA LYS A 57 14.04 2.79 22.54
C LYS A 57 15.32 3.61 22.74
N ILE A 58 15.36 4.85 22.27
CA ILE A 58 16.54 5.74 22.42
C ILE A 58 16.74 6.12 23.88
N THR A 59 15.66 6.44 24.58
CA THR A 59 15.72 6.82 25.99
C THR A 59 16.00 5.62 26.91
N GLN A 60 15.71 4.40 26.43
CA GLN A 60 15.82 3.14 27.19
C GLN A 60 15.00 3.19 28.49
N GLY A 61 13.90 3.94 28.49
CA GLY A 61 13.08 4.17 29.70
C GLY A 61 13.77 5.02 30.78
N ARG A 62 14.91 5.64 30.50
CA ARG A 62 15.56 6.56 31.44
C ARG A 62 14.73 7.83 31.57
N LYS A 63 14.61 8.33 32.80
CA LYS A 63 14.01 9.63 33.05
C LYS A 63 14.83 10.70 32.34
N LEU A 64 14.17 11.46 31.49
CA LEU A 64 14.80 12.53 30.75
C LEU A 64 15.00 13.76 31.65
N THR A 65 16.05 14.52 31.36
CA THR A 65 16.17 15.88 31.88
C THR A 65 15.14 16.78 31.20
N THR A 66 14.78 17.89 31.84
CA THR A 66 13.83 18.87 31.27
C THR A 66 14.24 19.33 29.85
N LYS A 67 15.55 19.50 29.60
CA LYS A 67 16.07 19.87 28.28
C LYS A 67 15.82 18.77 27.23
N GLN A 68 15.96 17.50 27.62
CA GLN A 68 15.72 16.36 26.74
C GLN A 68 14.23 16.14 26.49
N GLU A 69 13.38 16.29 27.51
CA GLU A 69 11.92 16.23 27.35
C GLU A 69 11.44 17.31 26.38
N LEU A 70 11.92 18.55 26.55
CA LEU A 70 11.58 19.65 25.66
C LEU A 70 12.07 19.40 24.22
N ALA A 71 13.27 18.83 24.05
CA ALA A 71 13.78 18.47 22.73
C ALA A 71 12.90 17.40 22.03
N VAL A 72 12.44 16.39 22.79
CA VAL A 72 11.50 15.37 22.29
C VAL A 72 10.17 16.02 21.89
N VAL A 73 9.59 16.84 22.76
CA VAL A 73 8.32 17.54 22.45
C VAL A 73 8.46 18.38 21.19
N ASN A 74 9.48 19.23 21.09
CA ASN A 74 9.72 20.08 19.93
C ASN A 74 9.88 19.25 18.64
N TYR A 75 10.65 18.15 18.69
CA TYR A 75 10.82 17.26 17.55
C TYR A 75 9.49 16.61 17.12
N THR A 76 8.71 16.09 18.07
CA THR A 76 7.42 15.45 17.76
C THR A 76 6.39 16.44 17.19
N GLN A 77 6.40 17.69 17.68
CA GLN A 77 5.55 18.76 17.15
C GLN A 77 5.95 19.15 15.74
N GLU A 78 7.24 19.35 15.50
CA GLU A 78 7.76 19.70 14.17
C GLU A 78 7.46 18.60 13.16
N LEU A 79 7.69 17.32 13.52
CA LEU A 79 7.35 16.21 12.63
C LEU A 79 5.84 16.13 12.38
N GLY A 80 5.02 16.31 13.42
CA GLY A 80 3.56 16.34 13.28
C GLY A 80 3.10 17.43 12.31
N LYS A 81 3.71 18.62 12.38
CA LYS A 81 3.46 19.72 11.46
C LYS A 81 3.86 19.37 10.02
N ILE A 82 5.08 18.86 9.81
CA ILE A 82 5.56 18.41 8.49
C ILE A 82 4.58 17.39 7.90
N MET A 83 4.16 16.40 8.69
CA MET A 83 3.20 15.40 8.22
C MET A 83 1.84 16.01 7.85
N GLN A 84 1.33 16.94 8.65
CA GLN A 84 0.06 17.62 8.34
C GLN A 84 0.15 18.52 7.12
N GLU A 85 1.31 19.10 6.83
CA GLU A 85 1.52 19.98 5.68
C GLU A 85 1.80 19.18 4.40
N GLU A 86 2.60 18.12 4.49
CA GLU A 86 3.09 17.36 3.34
C GLU A 86 2.26 16.13 2.99
N LEU A 87 1.75 15.41 4.00
CA LEU A 87 1.03 14.17 3.81
C LEU A 87 -0.49 14.40 3.86
N THR A 88 -0.99 15.21 2.93
CA THR A 88 -2.41 15.55 2.84
C THR A 88 -3.10 14.83 1.69
N TRP A 89 -4.39 14.51 1.87
CA TRP A 89 -5.20 13.96 0.79
C TRP A 89 -5.29 14.92 -0.41
N ALA A 90 -5.34 16.22 -0.18
CA ALA A 90 -5.37 17.23 -1.23
C ALA A 90 -4.12 17.22 -2.13
N LYS A 91 -2.94 16.91 -1.57
CA LYS A 91 -1.70 16.75 -2.35
C LYS A 91 -1.62 15.38 -3.05
N LEU A 92 -2.12 14.32 -2.42
CA LEU A 92 -1.97 12.95 -2.92
C LEU A 92 -3.06 12.52 -3.92
N GLU A 93 -4.29 12.98 -3.76
CA GLU A 93 -5.42 12.58 -4.61
C GLU A 93 -5.13 12.83 -6.11
N PRO A 94 -4.62 13.99 -6.56
CA PRO A 94 -4.34 14.21 -7.97
C PRO A 94 -3.30 13.25 -8.55
N GLU A 95 -2.25 12.94 -7.79
CA GLU A 95 -1.20 12.01 -8.19
C GLU A 95 -1.72 10.58 -8.27
N MET A 96 -2.54 10.16 -7.29
CA MET A 96 -3.21 8.87 -7.32
C MET A 96 -4.15 8.75 -8.52
N ILE A 97 -4.91 9.80 -8.83
CA ILE A 97 -5.78 9.81 -10.01
C ILE A 97 -4.98 9.60 -11.29
N LYS A 98 -3.86 10.32 -11.42
CA LYS A 98 -2.99 10.23 -12.58
C LYS A 98 -2.47 8.80 -12.76
N ILE A 99 -1.93 8.19 -11.71
CA ILE A 99 -1.41 6.81 -11.75
C ILE A 99 -2.50 5.84 -12.20
N TYR A 100 -3.70 5.91 -11.62
CA TYR A 100 -4.78 5.00 -12.00
C TYR A 100 -5.28 5.23 -13.43
N ALA A 101 -5.32 6.47 -13.91
CA ALA A 101 -5.72 6.79 -15.28
C ALA A 101 -4.67 6.37 -16.32
N GLU A 102 -3.39 6.30 -15.94
CA GLU A 102 -2.29 5.82 -16.77
C GLU A 102 -2.25 4.28 -16.83
N GLU A 103 -2.55 3.60 -15.73
CA GLU A 103 -2.37 2.14 -15.60
C GLU A 103 -3.65 1.33 -15.88
N PHE A 104 -4.84 1.93 -15.71
CA PHE A 104 -6.11 1.22 -15.88
C PHE A 104 -6.99 1.86 -16.96
N SER A 105 -7.69 0.99 -17.68
CA SER A 105 -8.79 1.39 -18.54
C SER A 105 -10.05 1.74 -17.74
N GLN A 106 -10.94 2.49 -18.38
CA GLN A 106 -12.25 2.84 -17.84
C GLN A 106 -13.06 1.59 -17.46
N GLU A 107 -13.03 0.55 -18.30
CA GLU A 107 -13.75 -0.70 -18.05
C GLU A 107 -13.25 -1.42 -16.79
N GLU A 108 -11.93 -1.45 -16.56
CA GLU A 108 -11.33 -2.05 -15.37
C GLU A 108 -11.71 -1.27 -14.11
N ILE A 109 -11.64 0.06 -14.13
CA ILE A 109 -12.04 0.89 -13.00
C ILE A 109 -13.53 0.71 -12.69
N ASP A 110 -14.39 0.68 -13.70
CA ASP A 110 -15.83 0.44 -13.50
C ASP A 110 -16.09 -0.96 -12.91
N GLY A 111 -15.34 -1.97 -13.37
CA GLY A 111 -15.35 -3.31 -12.80
C GLY A 111 -14.95 -3.34 -11.32
N MET A 112 -13.87 -2.63 -10.95
CA MET A 112 -13.42 -2.50 -9.57
C MET A 112 -14.47 -1.80 -8.71
N ILE A 113 -15.03 -0.67 -9.17
CA ILE A 113 -16.10 0.05 -8.47
C ILE A 113 -17.29 -0.86 -8.23
N LYS A 114 -17.74 -1.58 -9.27
CA LYS A 114 -18.86 -2.52 -9.17
C LYS A 114 -18.59 -3.60 -8.14
N PHE A 115 -17.40 -4.19 -8.13
CA PHE A 115 -17.02 -5.20 -7.14
C PHE A 115 -16.98 -4.61 -5.72
N TYR A 116 -16.31 -3.47 -5.52
CA TYR A 116 -16.16 -2.87 -4.20
C TYR A 116 -17.47 -2.32 -3.63
N LYS A 117 -18.49 -2.05 -4.46
CA LYS A 117 -19.86 -1.75 -3.98
C LYS A 117 -20.60 -2.96 -3.41
N THR A 118 -20.15 -4.19 -3.66
CA THR A 118 -20.78 -5.39 -3.10
C THR A 118 -20.45 -5.57 -1.61
N PRO A 119 -21.27 -6.32 -0.83
CA PRO A 119 -20.94 -6.63 0.57
C PRO A 119 -19.59 -7.35 0.73
N VAL A 120 -19.24 -8.22 -0.21
CA VAL A 120 -17.95 -8.91 -0.21
C VAL A 120 -16.81 -7.94 -0.49
N GLY A 121 -16.96 -7.07 -1.50
CA GLY A 121 -15.96 -6.04 -1.83
C GLY A 121 -15.70 -5.07 -0.67
N GLN A 122 -16.75 -4.60 0.00
CA GLN A 122 -16.61 -3.80 1.23
C GLN A 122 -15.91 -4.57 2.35
N SER A 123 -16.26 -5.84 2.56
CA SER A 123 -15.56 -6.68 3.54
C SER A 123 -14.08 -6.88 3.18
N THR A 124 -13.72 -6.89 1.89
CA THR A 124 -12.32 -6.96 1.45
C THR A 124 -11.58 -5.69 1.84
N ILE A 125 -12.14 -4.50 1.54
CA ILE A 125 -11.55 -3.21 1.93
C ILE A 125 -11.26 -3.16 3.44
N ASP A 126 -12.21 -3.60 4.26
CA ASP A 126 -12.08 -3.52 5.72
C ASP A 126 -11.12 -4.57 6.31
N LYS A 127 -11.02 -5.76 5.69
CA LYS A 127 -10.24 -6.88 6.25
C LYS A 127 -8.84 -7.00 5.67
N MET A 128 -8.56 -6.51 4.47
CA MET A 128 -7.23 -6.63 3.86
C MET A 128 -6.11 -6.00 4.70
N PRO A 129 -6.28 -4.82 5.33
CA PRO A 129 -5.29 -4.29 6.26
C PRO A 129 -5.02 -5.24 7.44
N ILE A 130 -6.07 -5.86 8.00
CA ILE A 130 -5.95 -6.81 9.11
C ILE A 130 -5.23 -8.09 8.66
N VAL A 131 -5.55 -8.60 7.47
CA VAL A 131 -4.87 -9.74 6.87
C VAL A 131 -3.39 -9.44 6.69
N MET A 132 -3.04 -8.28 6.11
CA MET A 132 -1.66 -7.85 5.93
C MET A 132 -0.92 -7.77 7.28
N GLN A 133 -1.52 -7.15 8.29
CA GLN A 133 -0.95 -7.05 9.64
C GLN A 133 -0.68 -8.44 10.24
N LYS A 134 -1.65 -9.36 10.16
CA LYS A 134 -1.50 -10.72 10.69
C LYS A 134 -0.44 -11.52 9.91
N SER A 135 -0.39 -11.35 8.59
CA SER A 135 0.64 -11.98 7.74
C SER A 135 2.05 -11.51 8.13
N MET A 136 2.24 -10.22 8.41
CA MET A 136 3.52 -9.72 8.92
C MET A 136 3.90 -10.34 10.26
N GLN A 137 2.95 -10.49 11.19
CA GLN A 137 3.19 -11.14 12.48
C GLN A 137 3.63 -12.61 12.33
N VAL A 138 3.04 -13.34 11.40
CA VAL A 138 3.47 -14.71 11.06
C VAL A 138 4.92 -14.70 10.52
N GLY A 139 5.24 -13.76 9.63
CA GLY A 139 6.60 -13.58 9.11
C GLY A 139 7.62 -13.32 10.22
N TYR A 140 7.33 -12.41 11.15
CA TYR A 140 8.21 -12.14 12.31
C TYR A 140 8.42 -13.37 13.17
N LYS A 141 7.35 -14.10 13.52
CA LYS A 141 7.45 -15.35 14.29
C LYS A 141 8.33 -16.39 13.59
N GLN A 142 8.23 -16.49 12.27
CA GLN A 142 9.06 -17.39 11.49
C GLN A 142 10.54 -16.99 11.53
N MET A 143 10.82 -15.68 11.41
CA MET A 143 12.19 -15.15 11.51
C MET A 143 12.79 -15.39 12.90
N ASP A 144 12.02 -15.19 13.98
CA ASP A 144 12.45 -15.48 15.35
C ASP A 144 12.85 -16.94 15.53
N ALA A 145 12.11 -17.87 14.89
CA ALA A 145 12.44 -19.30 14.93
C ALA A 145 13.67 -19.69 14.07
N ILE A 146 13.97 -18.92 13.03
CA ILE A 146 15.11 -19.14 12.12
C ILE A 146 16.41 -18.55 12.71
N THR A 147 16.33 -17.42 13.40
CA THR A 147 17.50 -16.66 13.88
C THR A 147 18.49 -17.52 14.70
N PRO A 148 18.07 -18.36 15.67
CA PRO A 148 19.00 -19.24 16.40
C PRO A 148 19.72 -20.25 15.50
N LYS A 149 19.07 -20.74 14.44
CA LYS A 149 19.68 -21.68 13.49
C LYS A 149 20.75 -21.00 12.66
N ILE A 150 20.53 -19.75 12.25
CA ILE A 150 21.54 -18.94 11.57
C ILE A 150 22.75 -18.74 12.48
N MET A 151 22.53 -18.39 13.75
CA MET A 151 23.61 -18.22 14.73
C MET A 151 24.40 -19.51 14.92
N GLN A 152 23.72 -20.65 15.06
CA GLN A 152 24.38 -21.95 15.18
C GLN A 152 25.24 -22.31 13.94
N ALA A 153 24.76 -22.00 12.74
CA ALA A 153 25.52 -22.21 11.52
C ALA A 153 26.77 -21.31 11.46
N ALA A 154 26.65 -20.05 11.88
CA ALA A 154 27.78 -19.12 11.97
C ALA A 154 28.82 -19.58 13.00
N ASP A 155 28.39 -20.04 14.18
CA ASP A 155 29.27 -20.58 15.22
C ASP A 155 30.03 -21.82 14.72
N LYS A 156 29.37 -22.68 13.95
CA LYS A 156 30.01 -23.85 13.35
C LYS A 156 31.10 -23.43 12.36
N LEU A 157 30.79 -22.51 11.45
CA LEU A 157 31.77 -21.99 10.48
C LEU A 157 32.99 -21.40 11.19
N ALA A 158 32.78 -20.60 12.24
CA ALA A 158 33.89 -20.00 12.99
C ALA A 158 34.81 -21.05 13.64
N LYS A 159 34.24 -22.14 14.17
CA LYS A 159 35.03 -23.26 14.71
C LYS A 159 35.82 -23.99 13.63
N ASP A 160 35.17 -24.28 12.49
CA ASP A 160 35.81 -24.97 11.37
C ASP A 160 37.00 -24.15 10.82
N MET A 161 36.91 -22.81 10.82
CA MET A 161 38.00 -21.91 10.39
C MET A 161 39.15 -21.75 11.41
N GLN A 162 38.94 -22.09 12.68
CA GLN A 162 39.99 -22.06 13.72
C GLN A 162 40.68 -23.42 13.91
N ALA A 163 40.16 -24.46 13.27
CA ALA A 163 40.68 -25.82 13.35
C ALA A 163 41.83 -26.10 12.35
N GLU A 164 42.28 -25.08 11.61
CA GLU A 164 43.54 -25.04 10.84
C GLU A 164 44.59 -24.16 11.53
#